data_AF-A0A975GTQ2-F1
#
_entry.id   AF-A0A975GTQ2-F1
#
_cell.length_a   1.000
_cell.length_b   1.000
_cell.length_c   1.000
_cell.angle_alpha   90.00
_cell.angle_beta   90.00
_cell.angle_gamma   90.00
#
_symmetry.space_group_name_H-M   'P 1'
#
loop_
_entity.id
_entity.type
_entity.pdbx_description
1 polymer ?
#
loop_
_entity_poly.entity_id
_entity_poly.type
_entity_poly.pdbx_seq_one_letter_code
_entity_poly.pdbx_strand_id
1 'polypeptide(L)' 'MLQSVEEVGMEKGMEKGRTEALEETAIKMLSSGVLTAEQIALFTGLEISKIKKLAKDMRSEKQSH' A
#
# COMPACT_ATOMS: atom_id res chain seq x y z
N MET A 1 14.77 -28.32 -16.99
CA MET A 1 13.63 -27.39 -16.95
C MET A 1 14.11 -26.12 -16.26
N LEU A 2 14.63 -25.18 -17.05
CA LEU A 2 14.90 -23.81 -16.59
C LEU A 2 13.59 -23.05 -16.81
N GLN A 3 12.65 -23.15 -15.87
CA GLN A 3 11.69 -22.06 -15.67
C GLN A 3 12.51 -20.98 -14.99
N SER A 4 13.13 -20.18 -15.86
CA SER A 4 14.38 -19.48 -15.62
C SER A 4 14.17 -18.41 -14.57
N VAL A 5 15.23 -18.12 -13.81
CA VAL A 5 15.33 -17.06 -12.78
C VAL A 5 14.67 -15.72 -13.21
N GLU A 6 14.61 -15.45 -14.50
CA GLU A 6 13.93 -14.32 -15.14
C GLU A 6 12.41 -14.30 -14.90
N GLU A 7 11.68 -15.41 -15.06
CA GLU A 7 10.24 -15.47 -14.80
C GLU A 7 9.94 -15.22 -13.30
N VAL A 8 10.72 -15.84 -12.42
CA VAL A 8 10.63 -15.65 -10.96
C VAL A 8 10.96 -14.20 -10.57
N GLY A 9 11.92 -13.58 -11.25
CA GLY A 9 12.30 -12.18 -11.06
C GLY A 9 11.20 -11.21 -11.50
N MET A 10 10.58 -11.47 -12.66
CA MET A 10 9.47 -10.67 -13.17
C MET A 10 8.23 -10.80 -12.28
N GLU A 11 7.87 -12.01 -11.84
CA GLU A 11 6.73 -12.26 -10.95
C GLU A 11 6.88 -11.50 -9.62
N LYS A 12 8.06 -11.60 -8.97
CA LYS A 12 8.36 -10.86 -7.74
C LYS A 12 8.35 -9.35 -7.95
N GLY A 13 8.86 -8.88 -9.09
CA GLY A 13 8.84 -7.46 -9.46
C GLY A 13 7.41 -6.93 -9.61
N MET A 14 6.55 -7.68 -10.28
CA MET A 14 5.13 -7.33 -10.45
C MET A 14 4.37 -7.34 -9.12
N GLU A 15 4.61 -8.33 -8.26
CA GLU A 15 3.97 -8.41 -6.93
C GLU A 15 4.37 -7.22 -6.04
N LYS A 16 5.66 -6.87 -6.04
CA LYS A 16 6.18 -5.73 -5.29
C LYS A 16 5.63 -4.41 -5.81
N GLY A 17 5.67 -4.19 -7.13
CA GLY A 17 5.14 -2.98 -7.75
C GLY A 17 3.64 -2.81 -7.52
N ARG A 18 2.87 -3.91 -7.58
CA ARG A 18 1.44 -3.88 -7.24
C ARG A 18 1.21 -3.49 -5.79
N THR A 19 1.99 -4.04 -4.87
CA THR A 19 1.87 -3.72 -3.43
C THR A 19 2.19 -2.26 -3.15
N GLU A 20 3.29 -1.74 -3.70
CA GLU A 20 3.70 -0.33 -3.55
C GLU A 20 2.65 0.62 -4.13
N ALA A 21 2.11 0.32 -5.33
CA ALA A 21 1.06 1.15 -5.95
C ALA A 21 -0.24 1.20 -5.11
N LEU A 22 -0.62 0.08 -4.48
CA LEU A 22 -1.79 0.03 -3.59
C LEU A 22 -1.56 0.84 -2.31
N GLU A 23 -0.35 0.80 -1.74
CA GLU A 23 0.02 1.59 -0.57
C GLU A 23 -0.01 3.09 -0.87
N GLU A 24 0.58 3.53 -1.99
CA GLU A 24 0.51 4.92 -2.43
C GLU A 24 -0.93 5.40 -2.64
N THR A 25 -1.76 4.54 -3.23
CA THR A 25 -3.19 4.83 -3.43
C THR A 25 -3.90 4.99 -2.08
N ALA A 26 -3.64 4.09 -1.12
CA ALA A 26 -4.17 4.19 0.23
C ALA A 26 -3.75 5.49 0.93
N ILE A 27 -2.49 5.91 0.78
CA ILE A 27 -1.98 7.17 1.35
C ILE A 27 -2.72 8.37 0.76
N LYS A 28 -2.95 8.41 -0.55
CA LYS A 28 -3.74 9.49 -1.20
C LYS A 28 -5.18 9.50 -0.71
N MET A 29 -5.80 8.33 -0.57
CA MET A 29 -7.15 8.20 -0.01
C MET A 29 -7.22 8.67 1.45
N LEU A 30 -6.27 8.28 2.30
CA LEU A 30 -6.15 8.75 3.68
C LEU A 30 -5.95 10.27 3.74
N SER A 31 -5.13 10.82 2.85
CA SER A 31 -4.88 12.26 2.75
C SER A 31 -6.12 13.07 2.38
N SER A 32 -7.05 12.47 1.64
CA SER A 32 -8.30 13.14 1.27
C SER A 32 -9.20 13.44 2.47
N GLY A 33 -9.07 12.67 3.56
CA GLY A 33 -9.93 12.79 4.75
C GLY A 33 -11.39 12.39 4.54
N VAL A 34 -11.76 11.92 3.34
CA VAL A 34 -13.14 11.56 2.99
C VAL A 34 -13.48 10.13 3.38
N LEU A 35 -12.53 9.21 3.22
CA LEU A 35 -12.72 7.78 3.43
C LEU A 35 -12.20 7.32 4.78
N THR A 36 -12.90 6.37 5.41
CA THR A 36 -12.41 5.70 6.62
C THR A 36 -11.35 4.65 6.29
N ALA A 37 -10.58 4.22 7.28
CA ALA A 37 -9.58 3.17 7.11
C ALA A 37 -10.21 1.86 6.59
N GLU A 38 -11.42 1.52 7.04
CA GLU A 38 -12.17 0.34 6.63
C GLU A 38 -12.61 0.43 5.16
N GLN A 39 -13.06 1.60 4.70
CA GLN A 39 -13.41 1.81 3.29
C GLN A 39 -12.18 1.72 2.39
N ILE A 40 -11.05 2.29 2.84
CA ILE A 40 -9.79 2.22 2.09
C ILE A 40 -9.28 0.79 1.98
N ALA A 41 -9.38 0.00 3.06
CA ALA A 41 -9.04 -1.42 3.04
C ALA A 41 -9.90 -2.19 2.01
N LEU A 42 -11.21 -1.90 1.96
CA LEU A 42 -12.11 -2.50 0.96
C LEU A 42 -11.73 -2.13 -0.48
N PHE A 43 -11.41 -0.86 -0.76
CA PHE A 43 -11.08 -0.41 -2.12
C PHE A 43 -9.71 -0.89 -2.61
N THR A 44 -8.73 -0.96 -1.71
CA THR A 44 -7.35 -1.32 -2.05
C THR A 44 -7.07 -2.81 -1.91
N GLY A 45 -7.92 -3.54 -1.20
CA GLY A 45 -7.68 -4.94 -0.82
C GLY A 45 -6.54 -5.10 0.20
N LEU A 46 -6.06 -4.01 0.79
CA LEU A 46 -5.03 -4.05 1.83
C LEU A 46 -5.64 -4.35 3.19
N GLU A 47 -4.87 -5.01 4.04
CA GLU A 47 -5.23 -5.27 5.43
C GLU A 47 -5.50 -3.97 6.20
N ILE A 48 -6.57 -3.97 6.99
CA ILE A 48 -6.96 -2.80 7.78
C ILE A 48 -5.87 -2.37 8.77
N SER A 49 -5.09 -3.32 9.30
CA SER A 49 -3.95 -3.07 10.17
C SER A 49 -2.86 -2.25 9.46
N LYS A 50 -2.64 -2.53 8.17
CA LYS A 50 -1.68 -1.81 7.34
C LYS A 50 -2.14 -0.40 7.05
N ILE A 51 -3.42 -0.21 6.72
CA ILE A 51 -4.02 1.12 6.55
C ILE A 51 -3.90 1.96 7.84
N LYS A 52 -4.20 1.37 8.99
CA LYS A 52 -4.07 2.04 10.30
C LYS A 52 -2.63 2.45 10.61
N LYS A 53 -1.65 1.60 10.25
CA LYS A 53 -0.22 1.93 10.38
C LYS A 53 0.15 3.13 9.49
N LEU A 54 -0.21 3.09 8.21
CA LEU A 54 0.01 4.20 7.28
C LEU A 54 -0.60 5.52 7.80
N ALA A 55 -1.84 5.47 8.30
CA ALA A 55 -2.50 6.64 8.87
C ALA A 55 -1.78 7.20 10.12
N LYS A 56 -1.17 6.33 10.93
CA LYS A 56 -0.37 6.71 12.09
C LYS A 56 0.94 7.36 11.66
N ASP A 57 1.67 6.73 10.74
CA ASP A 57 2.96 7.21 10.25
C ASP A 57 2.83 8.61 9.61
N MET A 58 1.76 8.83 8.83
CA MET A 58 1.43 10.16 8.26
C MET A 58 1.16 11.25 9.31
N ARG A 59 0.59 10.91 10.48
CA ARG A 59 0.37 11.88 11.56
C ARG A 59 1.68 12.26 12.24
N SER A 60 2.60 11.32 12.37
CA SER A 60 3.93 11.56 12.93
C SER A 60 4.78 12.47 12.05
N GLU A 61 4.70 12.32 10.71
CA GLU A 61 5.40 13.22 9.77
C GLU A 61 4.85 14.65 9.78
N LYS A 62 3.53 14.83 9.90
CA LYS A 62 2.92 16.16 9.97
C LYS A 62 3.20 16.95 11.26
N GLN A 63 3.74 16.30 12.30
CA GLN A 63 4.08 16.94 13.58
C GLN A 63 5.56 17.35 13.69
N SER A 64 6.40 16.99 12.71
CA SER A 64 7.83 17.31 12.70
C SER A 64 8.21 18.51 11.81
N HIS A 65 7.23 19.26 11.30
CA HIS A 65 7.42 20.46 10.47
C HIS A 65 6.70 21.68 11.04
#